data_AF-A0A6A5WI72-F1
#
_entry.id   AF-A0A6A5WI72-F1
#
_cell.length_a   1.000
_cell.length_b   1.000
_cell.length_c   1.000
_cell.angle_alpha   90.00
_cell.angle_beta   90.00
_cell.angle_gamma   90.00
#
_symmetry.space_group_name_H-M   'P 1'
#
loop_
_entity.id
_entity.type
_entity.pdbx_description
1 polymer ?
#
loop_
_entity_poly.entity_id
_entity_poly.type
_entity_poly.pdbx_seq_one_letter_code
_entity_poly.pdbx_strand_id
1 'polypeptide(L)'
;MRVKREVPQEHAHENVLTIIDQLLGLNNPDGIQAAVFGLLGAAAAIQGAGDIEDADCLQQATADIAFTNAKEAGDVDGQVAALLYRALERNTGSVGLESVLCESLVAVNPEIAAITQHQDPAADGAAALNKAIALELVKQIVAVGGDPALANEASTFAPGEIGDPTGAGNTCDDATDLAGCINTLGLRVDDLSAEEIAAAAEEVAAPAASATAVLDCAAIPAATTAAAVAKATAAPAAAVAGEFGDCADPTIVFGIPSDGRQEDAFEANDLTDFPHGSALNIKVISSFICDQLVNKCKADADAVDICDAAAAAVDGLKGQDAADVFNALLGF
;
A
#
# COMPACT_ATOMS: atom_id res chain seq x y z
N MET A 1 -36.22 -4.89 5.89
CA MET A 1 -34.83 -5.34 6.08
C MET A 1 -34.32 -4.68 7.34
N ARG A 2 -33.80 -5.45 8.31
CA ARG A 2 -33.13 -4.88 9.48
C ARG A 2 -31.91 -4.12 8.97
N VAL A 3 -31.86 -2.82 9.24
CA VAL A 3 -30.63 -2.02 9.11
C VAL A 3 -29.61 -2.70 10.03
N LYS A 4 -28.59 -3.32 9.43
CA LYS A 4 -27.46 -3.84 10.19
C LYS A 4 -26.76 -2.62 10.81
N ARG A 5 -26.35 -2.77 12.05
CA ARG A 5 -25.69 -1.71 12.82
C ARG A 5 -24.34 -1.45 12.12
N GLU A 6 -24.21 -0.34 11.40
CA GLU A 6 -22.92 0.31 11.14
C GLU A 6 -22.51 0.95 12.47
N VAL A 7 -21.32 0.59 12.94
CA VAL A 7 -20.79 0.97 14.25
C VAL A 7 -19.31 0.77 14.15
N PRO A 8 -18.57 1.80 14.56
CA PRO A 8 -18.38 3.05 13.83
C PRO A 8 -16.91 3.13 13.39
N GLN A 9 -16.58 3.79 12.27
CA GLN A 9 -15.22 4.17 11.82
C GLN A 9 -14.44 3.17 10.94
N GLU A 10 -14.93 1.96 10.71
CA GLU A 10 -14.08 0.88 10.21
C GLU A 10 -13.69 1.02 8.73
N HIS A 11 -14.47 1.75 7.93
CA HIS A 11 -14.17 2.01 6.53
C HIS A 11 -13.33 3.28 6.31
N ALA A 12 -12.61 3.75 7.34
CA ALA A 12 -11.67 4.86 7.21
C ALA A 12 -10.53 4.58 6.20
N HIS A 13 -10.08 3.32 6.16
CA HIS A 13 -8.99 2.82 5.30
C HIS A 13 -9.53 1.83 4.26
N GLU A 14 -10.61 2.19 3.55
CA GLU A 14 -11.25 1.31 2.55
C GLU A 14 -10.30 0.88 1.43
N ASN A 15 -9.33 1.72 1.09
CA ASN A 15 -8.23 1.40 0.18
C ASN A 15 -7.44 0.15 0.61
N VAL A 16 -7.20 -0.02 1.92
CA VAL A 16 -6.53 -1.19 2.47
C VAL A 16 -7.50 -2.37 2.56
N LEU A 17 -8.71 -2.15 3.09
CA LEU A 17 -9.72 -3.20 3.27
C LEU A 17 -10.05 -3.93 1.97
N THR A 18 -10.22 -3.18 0.88
CA THR A 18 -10.54 -3.73 -0.45
C THR A 18 -9.47 -4.71 -0.92
N ILE A 19 -8.19 -4.39 -0.72
CA ILE A 19 -7.06 -5.26 -1.10
C ILE A 19 -7.05 -6.53 -0.23
N ILE A 20 -7.27 -6.39 1.08
CA ILE A 20 -7.31 -7.55 1.99
C ILE A 20 -8.46 -8.48 1.64
N ASP A 21 -9.64 -7.97 1.31
CA ASP A 21 -10.78 -8.79 0.90
C ASP A 21 -10.49 -9.55 -0.42
N GLN A 22 -9.79 -8.92 -1.37
CA GLN A 22 -9.33 -9.59 -2.58
C GLN A 22 -8.35 -10.73 -2.27
N LEU A 23 -7.37 -10.48 -1.38
CA LEU A 23 -6.39 -11.48 -0.96
C LEU A 23 -7.02 -12.64 -0.19
N LEU A 24 -7.97 -12.37 0.71
CA LEU A 24 -8.77 -13.42 1.36
C LEU A 24 -9.54 -14.25 0.31
N GLY A 25 -10.03 -13.61 -0.76
CA GLY A 25 -10.70 -14.29 -1.87
C GLY A 25 -9.85 -15.35 -2.59
N LEU A 26 -8.52 -15.27 -2.50
CA LEU A 26 -7.61 -16.25 -3.10
C LEU A 26 -7.61 -17.58 -2.32
N ASN A 27 -7.45 -17.51 -0.99
CA ASN A 27 -7.47 -18.67 -0.11
C ASN A 27 -7.80 -18.25 1.33
N ASN A 28 -8.97 -18.65 1.84
CA ASN A 28 -9.46 -18.29 3.17
C ASN A 28 -9.87 -19.54 3.95
N PRO A 29 -8.89 -20.28 4.49
CA PRO A 29 -9.14 -21.57 5.14
C PRO A 29 -10.00 -21.44 6.39
N ASP A 30 -9.91 -20.30 7.09
CA ASP A 30 -10.66 -20.03 8.33
C ASP A 30 -12.03 -19.39 8.07
N GLY A 31 -12.42 -19.15 6.82
CA GLY A 31 -13.74 -18.64 6.47
C GLY A 31 -14.05 -17.25 7.05
N ILE A 32 -13.04 -16.39 7.20
CA ILE A 32 -13.20 -14.99 7.65
C ILE A 32 -14.11 -14.25 6.67
N GLN A 33 -15.16 -13.58 7.15
CA GLN A 33 -16.22 -13.06 6.27
C GLN A 33 -15.81 -11.81 5.49
N ALA A 34 -15.07 -10.90 6.11
CA ALA A 34 -14.54 -9.68 5.50
C ALA A 34 -13.46 -9.08 6.40
N ALA A 35 -12.51 -8.35 5.80
CA ALA A 35 -11.40 -7.71 6.47
C ALA A 35 -11.85 -6.69 7.51
N VAL A 36 -12.95 -5.97 7.25
CA VAL A 36 -13.49 -4.95 8.18
C VAL A 36 -13.74 -5.51 9.58
N PHE A 37 -14.09 -6.81 9.71
CA PHE A 37 -14.36 -7.42 11.01
C PHE A 37 -13.15 -7.46 11.94
N GLY A 38 -11.93 -7.53 11.40
CA GLY A 38 -10.72 -7.50 12.24
C GLY A 38 -10.46 -6.14 12.88
N LEU A 39 -10.97 -5.05 12.29
CA LEU A 39 -10.83 -3.69 12.82
C LEU A 39 -11.90 -3.35 13.86
N LEU A 40 -12.93 -4.20 14.01
CA LEU A 40 -13.97 -4.03 15.01
C LEU A 40 -13.49 -4.43 16.41
N GLY A 41 -14.14 -3.85 17.43
CA GLY A 41 -14.07 -4.37 18.80
C GLY A 41 -14.61 -5.81 18.90
N ALA A 42 -14.06 -6.58 19.85
CA ALA A 42 -14.26 -8.04 19.96
C ALA A 42 -15.71 -8.53 19.81
N ALA A 43 -16.69 -7.82 20.41
CA ALA A 43 -18.10 -8.20 20.37
C ALA A 43 -18.72 -8.14 18.95
N ALA A 44 -18.19 -7.29 18.07
CA ALA A 44 -18.62 -7.19 16.68
C ALA A 44 -17.71 -8.01 15.75
N ALA A 45 -16.39 -8.02 16.01
CA ALA A 45 -15.41 -8.82 15.29
C ALA A 45 -15.78 -10.31 15.19
N ILE A 46 -16.22 -10.91 16.32
CA ILE A 46 -16.57 -12.34 16.36
C ILE A 46 -17.70 -12.75 15.39
N GLN A 47 -18.51 -11.80 14.90
CA GLN A 47 -19.58 -12.10 13.95
C GLN A 47 -19.06 -12.44 12.55
N GLY A 48 -17.84 -12.01 12.21
CA GLY A 48 -17.18 -12.25 10.94
C GLY A 48 -15.92 -13.11 11.04
N ALA A 49 -15.63 -13.66 12.21
CA ALA A 49 -14.36 -14.31 12.51
C ALA A 49 -14.14 -15.67 11.83
N GLY A 50 -15.22 -16.29 11.32
CA GLY A 50 -15.13 -17.65 10.78
C GLY A 50 -14.72 -18.64 11.87
N ASP A 51 -13.64 -19.38 11.63
CA ASP A 51 -13.06 -20.36 12.56
C ASP A 51 -12.08 -19.75 13.57
N ILE A 52 -11.82 -18.43 13.50
CA ILE A 52 -11.01 -17.73 14.49
C ILE A 52 -11.81 -17.55 15.79
N GLU A 53 -11.45 -18.31 16.83
CA GLU A 53 -12.16 -18.30 18.12
C GLU A 53 -11.91 -17.03 18.94
N ASP A 54 -10.68 -16.50 18.88
CA ASP A 54 -10.29 -15.31 19.62
C ASP A 54 -10.45 -14.06 18.74
N ALA A 55 -11.49 -13.29 19.03
CA ALA A 55 -11.80 -12.05 18.32
C ALA A 55 -10.69 -10.99 18.44
N ASP A 56 -9.85 -11.03 19.48
CA ASP A 56 -8.71 -10.11 19.61
C ASP A 56 -7.55 -10.47 18.68
N CYS A 57 -7.53 -11.72 18.19
CA CYS A 57 -6.58 -12.17 17.19
C CYS A 57 -7.08 -12.08 15.75
N LEU A 58 -8.34 -11.69 15.52
CA LEU A 58 -8.94 -11.71 14.18
C LEU A 58 -8.17 -10.83 13.19
N GLN A 59 -7.77 -9.62 13.57
CA GLN A 59 -6.97 -8.76 12.69
C GLN A 59 -5.63 -9.42 12.32
N GLN A 60 -4.92 -10.00 13.30
CA GLN A 60 -3.65 -10.66 13.03
C GLN A 60 -3.84 -11.85 12.08
N ALA A 61 -4.85 -12.69 12.33
CA ALA A 61 -5.15 -13.83 11.48
C ALA A 61 -5.52 -13.40 10.05
N THR A 62 -6.37 -12.39 9.89
CA THR A 62 -6.73 -11.81 8.59
C THR A 62 -5.49 -11.31 7.84
N ALA A 63 -4.63 -10.53 8.53
CA ALA A 63 -3.41 -9.99 7.93
C ALA A 63 -2.44 -11.11 7.51
N ASP A 64 -2.30 -12.13 8.35
CA ASP A 64 -1.38 -13.24 8.13
C ASP A 64 -1.81 -14.14 6.96
N ILE A 65 -3.11 -14.40 6.82
CA ILE A 65 -3.67 -15.12 5.66
C ILE A 65 -3.49 -14.28 4.40
N ALA A 66 -3.86 -13.00 4.43
CA ALA A 66 -3.73 -12.12 3.28
C ALA A 66 -2.26 -11.99 2.82
N PHE A 67 -1.33 -11.84 3.76
CA PHE A 67 0.11 -11.79 3.47
C PHE A 67 0.61 -13.11 2.86
N THR A 68 0.18 -14.26 3.38
CA THR A 68 0.52 -15.57 2.81
C THR A 68 0.08 -15.66 1.36
N ASN A 69 -1.18 -15.27 1.08
CA ASN A 69 -1.73 -15.33 -0.27
C ASN A 69 -1.00 -14.39 -1.23
N ALA A 70 -0.69 -13.16 -0.78
CA ALA A 70 0.08 -12.20 -1.56
C ALA A 70 1.50 -12.72 -1.86
N LYS A 71 2.16 -13.32 -0.86
CA LYS A 71 3.50 -13.90 -1.00
C LYS A 71 3.52 -15.09 -1.97
N GLU A 72 2.50 -15.94 -1.93
CA GLU A 72 2.34 -17.05 -2.89
C GLU A 72 2.07 -16.55 -4.32
N ALA A 73 1.37 -15.42 -4.46
CA ALA A 73 1.12 -14.78 -5.75
C ALA A 73 2.32 -13.97 -6.28
N GLY A 74 3.33 -13.68 -5.45
CA GLY A 74 4.42 -12.77 -5.79
C GLY A 74 3.98 -11.30 -5.85
N ASP A 75 2.86 -10.97 -5.19
CA ASP A 75 2.27 -9.64 -5.12
C ASP A 75 2.88 -8.85 -3.96
N VAL A 76 3.76 -7.89 -4.27
CA VAL A 76 4.41 -7.04 -3.27
C VAL A 76 3.42 -6.01 -2.70
N ASP A 77 2.54 -5.47 -3.53
CA ASP A 77 1.54 -4.48 -3.09
C ASP A 77 0.55 -5.13 -2.12
N GLY A 78 0.14 -6.38 -2.40
CA GLY A 78 -0.67 -7.18 -1.49
C GLY A 78 0.04 -7.52 -0.17
N GLN A 79 1.35 -7.81 -0.21
CA GLN A 79 2.15 -8.00 1.00
C GLN A 79 2.21 -6.71 1.84
N VAL A 80 2.43 -5.56 1.19
CA VAL A 80 2.42 -4.25 1.86
C VAL A 80 1.04 -3.97 2.45
N ALA A 81 -0.04 -4.17 1.70
CA ALA A 81 -1.40 -3.96 2.19
C ALA A 81 -1.69 -4.80 3.45
N ALA A 82 -1.25 -6.05 3.50
CA ALA A 82 -1.38 -6.90 4.68
C ALA A 82 -0.58 -6.39 5.89
N LEU A 83 0.62 -5.84 5.67
CA LEU A 83 1.41 -5.18 6.72
C LEU A 83 0.72 -3.90 7.23
N LEU A 84 0.19 -3.07 6.31
CA LEU A 84 -0.60 -1.88 6.66
C LEU A 84 -1.82 -2.28 7.50
N TYR A 85 -2.58 -3.26 7.03
CA TYR A 85 -3.77 -3.76 7.72
C TYR A 85 -3.44 -4.30 9.12
N ARG A 86 -2.30 -4.99 9.29
CA ARG A 86 -1.84 -5.45 10.61
C ARG A 86 -1.55 -4.29 11.56
N ALA A 87 -1.04 -3.18 11.03
CA ALA A 87 -0.72 -2.01 11.80
C ALA A 87 -1.95 -1.14 12.11
N LEU A 88 -3.01 -1.16 11.30
CA LEU A 88 -4.19 -0.33 11.52
C LEU A 88 -4.73 -0.44 12.95
N GLU A 89 -5.23 0.68 13.47
CA GLU A 89 -5.91 0.72 14.77
C GLU A 89 -7.16 -0.18 14.75
N ARG A 90 -7.39 -0.90 15.85
CA ARG A 90 -8.66 -1.60 16.10
C ARG A 90 -9.57 -0.74 16.95
N ASN A 91 -10.83 -0.63 16.54
CA ASN A 91 -11.82 0.12 17.27
C ASN A 91 -12.10 -0.49 18.65
N THR A 92 -12.18 0.39 19.64
CA THR A 92 -12.54 0.05 21.01
C THR A 92 -13.86 0.71 21.41
N GLY A 93 -14.33 0.43 22.63
CA GLY A 93 -15.64 0.91 23.09
C GLY A 93 -15.66 2.38 23.52
N SER A 94 -14.53 3.08 23.55
CA SER A 94 -14.44 4.46 24.03
C SER A 94 -13.11 5.10 23.65
N VAL A 95 -13.13 6.42 23.43
CA VAL A 95 -11.92 7.23 23.19
C VAL A 95 -10.89 7.03 24.30
N GLY A 96 -9.65 6.73 23.89
CA GLY A 96 -8.49 6.50 24.76
C GLY A 96 -8.43 5.12 25.41
N LEU A 97 -9.30 4.19 25.03
CA LEU A 97 -9.21 2.80 25.45
C LEU A 97 -8.27 2.03 24.51
N GLU A 98 -7.22 1.45 25.09
CA GLU A 98 -6.30 0.55 24.38
C GLU A 98 -7.02 -0.72 23.89
N SER A 99 -6.73 -1.10 22.66
CA SER A 99 -7.14 -2.37 22.08
C SER A 99 -6.32 -3.52 22.65
N VAL A 100 -6.97 -4.65 22.91
CA VAL A 100 -6.29 -5.85 23.40
C VAL A 100 -5.41 -6.44 22.30
N LEU A 101 -4.16 -6.76 22.63
CA LEU A 101 -3.24 -7.44 21.72
C LEU A 101 -3.62 -8.92 21.57
N CYS A 102 -3.35 -9.48 20.39
CA CYS A 102 -3.48 -10.91 20.16
C CYS A 102 -2.41 -11.69 20.94
N GLU A 103 -2.84 -12.57 21.86
CA GLU A 103 -1.93 -13.44 22.62
C GLU A 103 -2.12 -14.93 22.33
N SER A 104 -3.26 -15.33 21.76
CA SER A 104 -3.63 -16.73 21.58
C SER A 104 -3.22 -17.33 20.24
N LEU A 105 -2.95 -16.50 19.23
CA LEU A 105 -2.48 -16.92 17.91
C LEU A 105 -1.08 -16.39 17.62
N VAL A 106 -0.26 -17.26 17.04
CA VAL A 106 1.07 -16.90 16.54
C VAL A 106 0.96 -16.79 15.03
N ALA A 107 1.30 -15.63 14.48
CA ALA A 107 1.35 -15.44 13.03
C ALA A 107 2.37 -16.39 12.39
N VAL A 108 2.01 -16.96 11.24
CA VAL A 108 2.85 -17.83 10.43
C VAL A 108 3.94 -17.01 9.74
N ASN A 109 3.62 -15.79 9.29
CA ASN A 109 4.57 -14.89 8.65
C ASN A 109 5.31 -14.04 9.70
N PRO A 110 6.65 -14.11 9.77
CA PRO A 110 7.43 -13.32 10.71
C PRO A 110 7.28 -11.81 10.48
N GLU A 111 7.01 -11.38 9.23
CA GLU A 111 6.77 -9.98 8.87
C GLU A 111 5.50 -9.44 9.56
N ILE A 112 4.44 -10.26 9.62
CA ILE A 112 3.19 -9.92 10.33
C ILE A 112 3.38 -10.04 11.85
N ALA A 113 4.15 -11.01 12.31
CA ALA A 113 4.45 -11.19 13.74
C ALA A 113 5.28 -10.04 14.34
N ALA A 114 6.05 -9.33 13.52
CA ALA A 114 6.88 -8.20 13.95
C ALA A 114 6.07 -6.95 14.30
N ILE A 115 4.84 -6.84 13.81
CA ILE A 115 4.00 -5.64 13.91
C ILE A 115 2.77 -5.93 14.78
N THR A 116 2.40 -4.94 15.60
CA THR A 116 1.13 -4.90 16.33
C THR A 116 0.23 -3.78 15.81
N GLN A 117 -1.03 -3.78 16.20
CA GLN A 117 -1.94 -2.69 15.86
C GLN A 117 -1.57 -1.38 16.58
N HIS A 118 -1.82 -0.26 15.91
CA HIS A 118 -1.88 1.06 16.55
C HIS A 118 -2.93 1.06 17.67
N GLN A 119 -2.70 1.90 18.66
CA GLN A 119 -3.63 2.16 19.75
C GLN A 119 -4.36 3.48 19.52
N ASP A 120 -5.52 3.61 20.17
CA ASP A 120 -6.29 4.85 20.15
C ASP A 120 -5.38 6.04 20.50
N PRO A 121 -5.28 7.06 19.64
CA PRO A 121 -4.34 8.16 19.79
C PRO A 121 -4.55 9.00 21.06
N ALA A 122 -5.71 8.91 21.70
CA ALA A 122 -5.99 9.54 23.00
C ALA A 122 -5.55 8.70 24.21
N ALA A 123 -5.12 7.44 24.02
CA ALA A 123 -4.62 6.60 25.11
C ALA A 123 -3.25 7.06 25.63
N ASP A 124 -2.99 6.79 26.91
CA ASP A 124 -1.76 7.23 27.58
C ASP A 124 -0.53 6.58 26.94
N GLY A 125 0.29 7.40 26.27
CA GLY A 125 1.52 6.92 25.60
C GLY A 125 1.33 6.39 24.18
N ALA A 126 0.11 6.41 23.64
CA ALA A 126 -0.20 5.91 22.30
C ALA A 126 0.66 6.55 21.22
N ALA A 127 0.86 7.87 21.23
CA ALA A 127 1.69 8.55 20.23
C ALA A 127 3.13 7.99 20.11
N ALA A 128 3.75 7.60 21.22
CA ALA A 128 5.09 7.02 21.20
C ALA A 128 5.08 5.55 20.73
N LEU A 129 4.03 4.80 21.12
CA LEU A 129 3.85 3.42 20.73
C LEU A 129 3.51 3.29 19.23
N ASN A 130 2.54 4.06 18.75
CA ASN A 130 2.13 4.16 17.35
C ASN A 130 3.31 4.53 16.46
N LYS A 131 4.10 5.53 16.86
CA LYS A 131 5.36 5.85 16.19
C LYS A 131 6.34 4.66 16.12
N ALA A 132 6.48 3.88 17.19
CA ALA A 132 7.34 2.70 17.19
C ALA A 132 6.80 1.59 16.27
N ILE A 133 5.48 1.41 16.23
CA ILE A 133 4.80 0.49 15.31
C ILE A 133 5.04 0.92 13.86
N ALA A 134 4.85 2.21 13.54
CA ALA A 134 5.08 2.76 12.21
C ALA A 134 6.55 2.59 11.77
N LEU A 135 7.53 2.79 12.67
CA LEU A 135 8.95 2.54 12.38
C LEU A 135 9.22 1.06 12.07
N GLU A 136 8.60 0.13 12.80
CA GLU A 136 8.73 -1.30 12.51
C GLU A 136 8.04 -1.67 11.20
N LEU A 137 6.87 -1.07 10.92
CA LEU A 137 6.15 -1.22 9.66
C LEU A 137 6.99 -0.77 8.46
N VAL A 138 7.69 0.37 8.54
CA VAL A 138 8.67 0.79 7.52
C VAL A 138 9.68 -0.33 7.24
N LYS A 139 10.22 -0.96 8.30
CA LYS A 139 11.23 -2.02 8.15
C LYS A 139 10.68 -3.23 7.43
N GLN A 140 9.46 -3.65 7.77
CA GLN A 140 8.82 -4.79 7.12
C GLN A 140 8.43 -4.49 5.66
N ILE A 141 7.94 -3.28 5.38
CA ILE A 141 7.63 -2.84 4.01
C ILE A 141 8.90 -2.88 3.14
N VAL A 142 10.03 -2.37 3.63
CA VAL A 142 11.30 -2.43 2.90
C VAL A 142 11.78 -3.87 2.73
N ALA A 143 11.61 -4.72 3.74
CA ALA A 143 12.02 -6.12 3.68
C ALA A 143 11.29 -6.92 2.59
N VAL A 144 10.03 -6.57 2.29
CA VAL A 144 9.26 -7.18 1.19
C VAL A 144 9.43 -6.47 -0.15
N GLY A 145 10.20 -5.36 -0.19
CA GLY A 145 10.49 -4.59 -1.40
C GLY A 145 9.46 -3.50 -1.74
N GLY A 146 8.61 -3.11 -0.79
CA GLY A 146 7.62 -2.04 -0.96
C GLY A 146 8.17 -0.63 -0.69
N ASP A 147 7.35 0.39 -0.98
CA ASP A 147 7.68 1.80 -0.70
C ASP A 147 7.52 2.12 0.80
N PRO A 148 8.59 2.43 1.55
CA PRO A 148 8.52 2.75 2.97
C PRO A 148 7.63 3.96 3.29
N ALA A 149 7.37 4.86 2.34
CA ALA A 149 6.48 6.00 2.54
C ALA A 149 5.03 5.57 2.83
N LEU A 150 4.64 4.37 2.41
CA LEU A 150 3.32 3.80 2.67
C LEU A 150 3.09 3.48 4.15
N ALA A 151 4.12 3.42 5.00
CA ALA A 151 3.91 3.13 6.42
C ALA A 151 2.96 4.13 7.10
N ASN A 152 2.98 5.41 6.71
CA ASN A 152 2.06 6.41 7.24
C ASN A 152 0.61 6.16 6.83
N GLU A 153 0.33 5.32 5.83
CA GLU A 153 -1.03 4.92 5.46
C GLU A 153 -1.74 4.16 6.59
N ALA A 154 -1.00 3.59 7.55
CA ALA A 154 -1.57 2.94 8.72
C ALA A 154 -1.75 3.88 9.93
N SER A 155 -1.42 5.17 9.80
CA SER A 155 -1.50 6.13 10.91
C SER A 155 -2.93 6.43 11.32
N THR A 156 -3.10 7.01 12.51
CA THR A 156 -4.42 7.24 13.10
C THR A 156 -4.98 8.63 12.81
N PHE A 157 -6.21 8.87 13.28
CA PHE A 157 -6.78 10.21 13.41
C PHE A 157 -6.04 11.03 14.49
N ALA A 158 -6.33 12.32 14.58
CA ALA A 158 -5.94 13.12 15.74
C ALA A 158 -6.61 12.58 17.03
N PRO A 159 -5.98 12.71 18.21
CA PRO A 159 -6.57 12.27 19.48
C PRO A 159 -7.97 12.87 19.71
N GLY A 160 -8.93 12.01 20.08
CA GLY A 160 -10.27 12.43 20.49
C GLY A 160 -10.34 12.97 21.93
N GLU A 161 -11.55 13.35 22.37
CA GLU A 161 -11.79 13.77 23.75
C GLU A 161 -12.13 12.57 24.66
N ILE A 162 -11.29 12.30 25.66
CA ILE A 162 -11.56 11.26 26.67
C ILE A 162 -12.87 11.57 27.40
N GLY A 163 -13.76 10.57 27.45
CA GLY A 163 -15.08 10.71 28.05
C GLY A 163 -16.17 11.19 27.09
N ASP A 164 -15.88 11.27 25.79
CA ASP A 164 -16.88 11.45 24.74
C ASP A 164 -18.05 10.45 24.95
N PRO A 165 -19.30 10.93 25.15
CA PRO A 165 -20.45 10.07 25.41
C PRO A 165 -20.84 9.17 24.23
N THR A 166 -20.36 9.48 23.02
CA THR A 166 -20.55 8.65 21.83
C THR A 166 -19.49 7.56 21.70
N GLY A 167 -18.31 7.79 22.29
CA GLY A 167 -17.13 6.94 22.14
C GLY A 167 -16.50 6.98 20.74
N ALA A 168 -16.93 7.89 19.87
CA ALA A 168 -16.49 7.93 18.47
C ALA A 168 -15.21 8.76 18.25
N GLY A 169 -14.94 9.80 19.04
CA GLY A 169 -13.75 10.63 18.78
C GLY A 169 -13.72 11.22 17.37
N ASN A 170 -12.53 11.35 16.76
CA ASN A 170 -12.38 11.83 15.39
C ASN A 170 -12.47 10.65 14.43
N THR A 171 -13.32 10.75 13.40
CA THR A 171 -13.63 9.61 12.55
C THR A 171 -14.14 9.99 11.16
N CYS A 172 -14.07 9.03 10.24
CA CYS A 172 -14.94 8.91 9.08
C CYS A 172 -15.23 7.41 8.83
N ASP A 173 -16.31 7.10 8.11
CA ASP A 173 -16.75 5.73 7.85
C ASP A 173 -17.50 5.69 6.51
N ASP A 174 -16.79 5.42 5.41
CA ASP A 174 -17.36 5.44 4.07
C ASP A 174 -16.82 4.31 3.20
N ALA A 175 -17.58 3.21 3.14
CA ALA A 175 -17.28 2.06 2.29
C ALA A 175 -17.37 2.35 0.78
N THR A 176 -17.82 3.55 0.38
CA THR A 176 -17.88 3.95 -1.04
C THR A 176 -16.70 4.82 -1.45
N ASP A 177 -15.91 5.31 -0.49
CA ASP A 177 -14.68 6.03 -0.75
C ASP A 177 -13.49 5.07 -0.82
N LEU A 178 -13.23 4.54 -2.01
CA LEU A 178 -12.18 3.55 -2.25
C LEU A 178 -10.76 4.07 -1.96
N ALA A 179 -10.55 5.38 -1.83
CA ALA A 179 -9.28 5.95 -1.42
C ALA A 179 -9.10 5.95 0.10
N GLY A 180 -10.14 5.59 0.86
CA GLY A 180 -10.22 5.72 2.30
C GLY A 180 -10.59 7.15 2.69
N CYS A 181 -11.71 7.33 3.38
CA CYS A 181 -12.18 8.66 3.77
C CYS A 181 -11.20 9.41 4.69
N ILE A 182 -10.31 8.69 5.40
CA ILE A 182 -9.27 9.32 6.22
C ILE A 182 -8.29 10.11 5.36
N ASN A 183 -8.07 9.67 4.11
CA ASN A 183 -7.17 10.27 3.15
C ASN A 183 -7.85 11.39 2.37
N THR A 184 -9.04 11.13 1.82
CA THR A 184 -9.76 12.12 0.99
C THR A 184 -10.18 13.35 1.77
N LEU A 185 -10.45 13.19 3.07
CA LEU A 185 -10.79 14.28 3.97
C LEU A 185 -9.57 14.88 4.67
N GLY A 186 -8.37 14.31 4.49
CA GLY A 186 -7.13 14.78 5.13
C GLY A 186 -7.19 14.72 6.65
N LEU A 187 -7.78 13.66 7.20
CA LEU A 187 -7.98 13.46 8.64
C LEU A 187 -6.82 12.68 9.29
N ARG A 188 -5.97 12.05 8.48
CA ARG A 188 -4.81 11.30 8.93
C ARG A 188 -3.78 12.20 9.60
N VAL A 189 -3.26 11.76 10.73
CA VAL A 189 -2.10 12.35 11.39
C VAL A 189 -0.93 11.39 11.25
N ASP A 190 -0.02 11.71 10.34
CA ASP A 190 1.16 10.90 10.08
C ASP A 190 2.03 10.70 11.35
N ASP A 191 2.33 9.44 11.67
CA ASP A 191 3.17 9.07 12.83
C ASP A 191 4.66 9.39 12.61
N LEU A 192 5.09 9.36 11.35
CA LEU A 192 6.48 9.57 10.93
C LEU A 192 6.62 10.76 10.00
N SER A 193 7.70 11.53 10.19
CA SER A 193 8.19 12.45 9.16
C SER A 193 8.88 11.71 8.02
N ALA A 194 9.00 12.35 6.85
CA ALA A 194 9.70 11.79 5.71
C ALA A 194 11.17 11.45 6.04
N GLU A 195 11.82 12.25 6.88
CA GLU A 195 13.19 12.00 7.34
C GLU A 195 13.29 10.75 8.22
N GLU A 196 12.30 10.50 9.07
CA GLU A 196 12.25 9.31 9.93
C GLU A 196 11.99 8.04 9.13
N ILE A 197 11.11 8.11 8.13
CA ILE A 197 10.87 7.01 7.18
C ILE A 197 12.15 6.66 6.43
N ALA A 198 12.83 7.67 5.87
CA ALA A 198 14.09 7.47 5.15
C ALA A 198 15.16 6.85 6.06
N ALA A 199 15.31 7.35 7.29
CA ALA A 199 16.27 6.81 8.24
C ALA A 199 15.98 5.34 8.60
N ALA A 200 14.71 4.99 8.87
CA ALA A 200 14.33 3.62 9.17
C ALA A 200 14.50 2.67 7.96
N ALA A 201 14.25 3.14 6.74
CA ALA A 201 14.47 2.37 5.52
C ALA A 201 15.96 2.07 5.28
N GLU A 202 16.85 3.02 5.57
CA GLU A 202 18.30 2.83 5.47
C GLU A 202 18.83 1.77 6.45
N GLU A 203 18.21 1.61 7.63
CA GLU A 203 18.61 0.58 8.61
C GLU A 203 18.46 -0.85 8.07
N VAL A 204 17.47 -1.09 7.21
CA VAL A 204 17.23 -2.41 6.59
C VAL A 204 18.18 -2.66 5.41
N ALA A 205 18.57 -1.61 4.70
CA ALA A 205 19.53 -1.69 3.59
C ALA A 205 20.99 -1.84 4.05
N ALA A 206 21.29 -1.46 5.30
CA ALA A 206 22.62 -1.66 5.86
C ALA A 206 22.89 -3.17 6.04
N PRO A 207 23.97 -3.72 5.46
CA PRO A 207 24.34 -5.11 5.75
C PRO A 207 24.57 -5.21 7.25
N ALA A 208 23.91 -6.18 7.90
CA ALA A 208 24.09 -6.46 9.32
C ALA A 208 25.58 -6.43 9.63
N ALA A 209 26.04 -5.38 10.30
CA ALA A 209 27.43 -5.24 10.71
C ALA A 209 27.66 -6.34 11.75
N SER A 210 28.04 -7.51 11.26
CA SER A 210 28.49 -8.61 12.08
C SER A 210 29.62 -8.08 12.94
N ALA A 211 29.37 -7.97 14.24
CA ALA A 211 30.37 -7.77 15.25
C ALA A 211 31.42 -8.88 15.09
N THR A 212 32.46 -8.60 14.33
CA THR A 212 33.63 -9.46 14.20
C THR A 212 34.82 -8.64 14.63
N ALA A 213 35.37 -9.09 15.75
CA ALA A 213 36.55 -8.54 16.37
C ALA A 213 37.69 -8.40 15.36
N VAL A 214 38.31 -7.22 15.39
CA VAL A 214 39.58 -6.92 14.74
C VAL A 214 40.65 -7.93 15.16
N LEU A 215 41.23 -8.62 14.19
CA LEU A 215 42.61 -9.09 14.25
C LEU A 215 43.24 -8.89 12.88
N ASP A 216 44.32 -8.11 12.91
CA ASP A 216 44.98 -7.45 11.79
C ASP A 216 46.04 -8.33 11.11
N CYS A 217 46.25 -8.00 9.83
CA CYS A 217 47.44 -8.12 8.99
C CYS A 217 47.99 -9.51 8.57
N ALA A 218 47.91 -9.80 7.27
CA ALA A 218 49.10 -9.88 6.38
C ALA A 218 48.70 -9.96 4.90
N ALA A 219 49.41 -9.17 4.09
CA ALA A 219 49.22 -8.93 2.66
C ALA A 219 49.74 -10.06 1.73
N ILE A 220 49.30 -10.05 0.45
CA ILE A 220 50.11 -10.01 -0.81
C ILE A 220 49.18 -10.13 -2.05
N PRO A 221 49.56 -9.61 -3.25
CA PRO A 221 48.65 -8.94 -4.17
C PRO A 221 48.32 -9.68 -5.49
N ALA A 222 47.38 -9.06 -6.21
CA ALA A 222 47.18 -8.98 -7.67
C ALA A 222 46.81 -10.25 -8.48
N ALA A 223 45.65 -10.19 -9.13
CA ALA A 223 45.51 -10.56 -10.54
C ALA A 223 44.27 -9.90 -11.15
N THR A 224 44.51 -8.98 -12.08
CA THR A 224 43.55 -8.49 -13.08
C THR A 224 43.05 -9.63 -13.96
N THR A 225 41.73 -9.75 -14.11
CA THR A 225 41.10 -10.17 -15.37
C THR A 225 39.75 -9.46 -15.50
N ALA A 226 39.69 -8.52 -16.43
CA ALA A 226 38.44 -8.02 -16.98
C ALA A 226 37.76 -9.18 -17.72
N ALA A 227 36.53 -9.49 -17.35
CA ALA A 227 35.63 -10.32 -18.14
C ALA A 227 34.41 -9.46 -18.48
N ALA A 228 34.37 -9.04 -19.75
CA ALA A 228 33.21 -8.42 -20.35
C ALA A 228 32.03 -9.39 -20.28
N VAL A 229 30.95 -8.98 -19.61
CA VAL A 229 29.67 -9.68 -19.72
C VAL A 229 28.94 -9.05 -20.90
N ALA A 230 28.66 -9.90 -21.88
CA ALA A 230 28.01 -9.54 -23.12
C ALA A 230 26.66 -8.87 -22.84
N LYS A 231 26.49 -7.65 -23.38
CA LYS A 231 25.20 -6.99 -23.53
C LYS A 231 24.35 -7.86 -24.45
N ALA A 232 23.43 -8.63 -23.88
CA ALA A 232 22.36 -9.26 -24.63
C ALA A 232 21.44 -8.14 -25.14
N THR A 233 21.62 -7.79 -26.41
CA THR A 233 20.67 -6.99 -27.17
C THR A 233 19.43 -7.84 -27.43
N ALA A 234 18.36 -7.61 -26.67
CA ALA A 234 17.02 -7.95 -27.16
C ALA A 234 16.61 -6.84 -28.15
N ALA A 235 16.65 -7.18 -29.43
CA ALA A 235 15.99 -6.39 -30.48
C ALA A 235 14.46 -6.53 -30.31
N PRO A 236 13.69 -5.51 -30.67
CA PRO A 236 12.30 -5.34 -30.23
C PRO A 236 11.40 -6.38 -30.90
N ALA A 237 10.50 -6.99 -30.12
CA ALA A 237 9.33 -7.62 -30.69
C ALA A 237 8.38 -6.49 -31.12
N ALA A 238 8.41 -6.14 -32.39
CA ALA A 238 7.35 -5.35 -32.99
C ALA A 238 6.14 -6.24 -33.28
N ALA A 239 4.96 -5.65 -33.03
CA ALA A 239 3.58 -6.06 -33.34
C ALA A 239 2.90 -6.92 -32.26
N VAL A 240 1.75 -6.53 -31.71
CA VAL A 240 0.69 -5.65 -32.25
C VAL A 240 0.29 -4.58 -31.22
N ALA A 241 -0.01 -3.37 -31.70
CA ALA A 241 -0.80 -2.42 -30.93
C ALA A 241 -2.06 -3.16 -30.49
N GLY A 242 -2.29 -3.29 -29.18
CA GLY A 242 -3.62 -3.60 -28.70
C GLY A 242 -4.56 -2.57 -29.30
N GLU A 243 -5.76 -2.97 -29.73
CA GLU A 243 -6.73 -1.97 -30.13
C GLU A 243 -7.15 -1.25 -28.84
N PHE A 244 -6.58 -0.06 -28.61
CA PHE A 244 -7.00 0.87 -27.54
C PHE A 244 -8.46 1.33 -27.68
N GLY A 245 -9.20 0.71 -28.62
CA GLY A 245 -10.61 0.87 -28.86
C GLY A 245 -10.91 2.20 -29.53
N ASP A 246 -11.92 2.88 -29.00
CA ASP A 246 -12.43 4.15 -29.51
C ASP A 246 -11.49 5.34 -29.20
N CYS A 247 -10.48 5.16 -28.34
CA CYS A 247 -9.50 6.21 -28.00
C CYS A 247 -8.20 6.01 -28.77
N ALA A 248 -7.78 7.01 -29.53
CA ALA A 248 -6.70 6.86 -30.51
C ALA A 248 -5.29 7.03 -29.92
N ASP A 249 -5.17 7.74 -28.80
CA ASP A 249 -3.88 8.15 -28.25
C ASP A 249 -3.85 8.09 -26.71
N PRO A 250 -3.46 6.95 -26.14
CA PRO A 250 -3.27 6.78 -24.70
C PRO A 250 -1.88 7.25 -24.21
N THR A 251 -1.16 8.09 -24.93
CA THR A 251 0.20 8.50 -24.52
C THR A 251 0.23 9.60 -23.45
N ILE A 252 1.36 9.69 -22.75
CA ILE A 252 1.64 10.71 -21.74
C ILE A 252 2.69 11.70 -22.26
N VAL A 253 2.49 12.99 -21.97
CA VAL A 253 3.51 14.03 -22.12
C VAL A 253 4.04 14.47 -20.76
N PHE A 254 5.32 14.87 -20.72
CA PHE A 254 5.95 15.46 -19.55
C PHE A 254 6.50 16.85 -19.88
N GLY A 255 6.18 17.83 -19.04
CA GLY A 255 6.60 19.22 -19.21
C GLY A 255 5.63 20.19 -18.55
N ILE A 256 5.67 21.48 -18.93
CA ILE A 256 4.68 22.46 -18.46
C ILE A 256 3.30 22.09 -19.04
N PRO A 257 2.34 21.70 -18.18
CA PRO A 257 1.06 21.16 -18.64
C PRO A 257 0.07 22.27 -19.02
N SER A 258 -1.01 21.86 -19.68
CA SER A 258 -2.02 22.78 -20.22
C SER A 258 -2.94 23.41 -19.16
N ASP A 259 -2.98 22.84 -17.95
CA ASP A 259 -3.88 23.23 -16.86
C ASP A 259 -3.44 24.47 -16.05
N GLY A 260 -2.31 25.08 -16.41
CA GLY A 260 -1.81 26.31 -15.81
C GLY A 260 -0.83 26.11 -14.63
N ARG A 261 -0.45 24.86 -14.32
CA ARG A 261 0.70 24.58 -13.44
C ARG A 261 2.00 25.20 -14.01
N GLN A 262 2.91 25.63 -13.13
CA GLN A 262 4.15 26.31 -13.53
C GLN A 262 5.41 25.42 -13.43
N GLU A 263 5.26 24.21 -12.93
CA GLU A 263 6.30 23.19 -12.86
C GLU A 263 5.98 22.02 -13.81
N ASP A 264 7.02 21.29 -14.21
CA ASP A 264 6.87 20.13 -15.09
C ASP A 264 6.02 19.05 -14.41
N ALA A 265 5.05 18.51 -15.16
CA ALA A 265 4.14 17.47 -14.71
C ALA A 265 3.78 16.52 -15.85
N PHE A 266 3.19 15.39 -15.49
CA PHE A 266 2.62 14.42 -16.42
C PHE A 266 1.20 14.86 -16.79
N GLU A 267 0.86 14.76 -18.08
CA GLU A 267 -0.47 15.04 -18.62
C GLU A 267 -0.75 14.05 -19.76
N ALA A 268 -2.01 13.64 -19.96
CA ALA A 268 -2.36 12.82 -21.11
C ALA A 268 -2.23 13.64 -22.39
N ASN A 269 -1.66 13.05 -23.45
CA ASN A 269 -1.48 13.76 -24.72
C ASN A 269 -2.82 14.11 -25.39
N ASP A 270 -3.81 13.21 -25.28
CA ASP A 270 -5.18 13.47 -25.73
C ASP A 270 -6.14 13.77 -24.56
N LEU A 271 -6.30 15.05 -24.25
CA LEU A 271 -7.22 15.52 -23.22
C LEU A 271 -8.71 15.45 -23.60
N THR A 272 -9.04 15.10 -24.85
CA THR A 272 -10.42 14.87 -25.28
C THR A 272 -10.88 13.49 -24.83
N ASP A 273 -10.03 12.50 -25.06
CA ASP A 273 -10.30 11.11 -24.71
C ASP A 273 -9.91 10.81 -23.25
N PHE A 274 -8.92 11.50 -22.71
CA PHE A 274 -8.43 11.34 -21.34
C PHE A 274 -8.47 12.68 -20.56
N PRO A 275 -9.65 13.20 -20.22
CA PRO A 275 -9.80 14.51 -19.57
C PRO A 275 -9.43 14.44 -18.08
N HIS A 276 -8.13 14.52 -17.79
CA HIS A 276 -7.58 14.58 -16.43
C HIS A 276 -6.62 15.77 -16.30
N GLY A 277 -6.54 16.36 -15.10
CA GLY A 277 -5.55 17.41 -14.82
C GLY A 277 -4.13 16.86 -14.76
N SER A 278 -3.12 17.72 -14.80
CA SER A 278 -1.73 17.27 -14.69
C SER A 278 -1.38 16.77 -13.29
N ALA A 279 -0.44 15.83 -13.21
CA ALA A 279 0.04 15.29 -11.94
C ALA A 279 1.58 15.26 -11.86
N LEU A 280 2.12 15.47 -10.66
CA LEU A 280 3.57 15.37 -10.42
C LEU A 280 4.06 13.92 -10.34
N ASN A 281 3.14 12.98 -10.10
CA ASN A 281 3.42 11.55 -10.06
C ASN A 281 2.82 10.90 -11.32
N ILE A 282 3.65 10.19 -12.08
CA ILE A 282 3.22 9.53 -13.32
C ILE A 282 2.12 8.50 -13.09
N LYS A 283 2.13 7.82 -11.92
CA LYS A 283 1.12 6.81 -11.56
C LYS A 283 -0.30 7.35 -11.68
N VAL A 284 -0.52 8.61 -11.31
CA VAL A 284 -1.85 9.24 -11.38
C VAL A 284 -2.36 9.30 -12.83
N ILE A 285 -1.49 9.66 -13.78
CA ILE A 285 -1.87 9.79 -15.19
C ILE A 285 -1.91 8.42 -15.87
N SER A 286 -0.92 7.56 -15.64
CA SER A 286 -0.87 6.23 -16.26
C SER A 286 -2.03 5.34 -15.81
N SER A 287 -2.36 5.32 -14.51
CA SER A 287 -3.51 4.55 -14.00
C SER A 287 -4.83 5.10 -14.56
N PHE A 288 -5.00 6.42 -14.60
CA PHE A 288 -6.20 7.03 -15.20
C PHE A 288 -6.36 6.64 -16.67
N ILE A 289 -5.28 6.64 -17.46
CA ILE A 289 -5.31 6.24 -18.87
C ILE A 289 -5.75 4.79 -19.00
N CYS A 290 -5.16 3.86 -18.25
CA CYS A 290 -5.51 2.44 -18.34
C CYS A 290 -6.97 2.19 -17.87
N ASP A 291 -7.44 2.90 -16.85
CA ASP A 291 -8.84 2.86 -16.43
C ASP A 291 -9.79 3.34 -17.53
N GLN A 292 -9.42 4.41 -18.26
CA GLN A 292 -10.23 4.91 -19.38
C GLN A 292 -10.24 3.93 -20.56
N LEU A 293 -9.15 3.19 -20.80
CA LEU A 293 -9.11 2.16 -21.85
C LEU A 293 -10.20 1.10 -21.65
N VAL A 294 -10.39 0.66 -20.39
CA VAL A 294 -11.46 -0.28 -20.02
C VAL A 294 -12.83 0.39 -20.11
N ASN A 295 -13.00 1.53 -19.43
CA ASN A 295 -14.33 2.05 -19.10
C ASN A 295 -14.95 2.92 -20.22
N LYS A 296 -14.12 3.58 -21.03
CA LYS A 296 -14.56 4.52 -22.06
C LYS A 296 -14.20 4.01 -23.45
N CYS A 297 -12.95 3.62 -23.64
CA CYS A 297 -12.41 3.32 -24.96
C CYS A 297 -12.83 1.95 -25.46
N LYS A 298 -13.25 1.04 -24.57
CA LYS A 298 -13.58 -0.36 -24.91
C LYS A 298 -12.39 -1.06 -25.58
N ALA A 299 -11.19 -0.78 -25.06
CA ALA A 299 -9.99 -1.46 -25.49
C ALA A 299 -10.14 -2.98 -25.26
N ASP A 300 -9.46 -3.78 -26.08
CA ASP A 300 -9.41 -5.22 -25.86
C ASP A 300 -8.57 -5.57 -24.61
N ALA A 301 -8.72 -6.80 -24.12
CA ALA A 301 -8.04 -7.24 -22.90
C ALA A 301 -6.50 -7.19 -23.04
N ASP A 302 -5.96 -7.47 -24.23
CA ASP A 302 -4.51 -7.43 -24.44
C ASP A 302 -4.00 -5.99 -24.37
N ALA A 303 -4.75 -5.01 -24.88
CA ALA A 303 -4.44 -3.58 -24.80
C ALA A 303 -4.47 -3.06 -23.35
N VAL A 304 -5.42 -3.55 -22.55
CA VAL A 304 -5.53 -3.22 -21.13
C VAL A 304 -4.36 -3.82 -20.35
N ASP A 305 -4.06 -5.11 -20.56
CA ASP A 305 -2.93 -5.80 -19.90
C ASP A 305 -1.59 -5.11 -20.22
N ILE A 306 -1.40 -4.66 -21.47
CA ILE A 306 -0.21 -3.89 -21.88
C ILE A 306 -0.16 -2.54 -21.17
N CYS A 307 -1.30 -1.86 -21.05
CA CYS A 307 -1.35 -0.57 -20.35
C CYS A 307 -1.05 -0.72 -18.86
N ASP A 308 -1.64 -1.72 -18.20
CA ASP A 308 -1.41 -1.99 -16.78
C ASP A 308 0.07 -2.36 -16.53
N ALA A 309 0.67 -3.17 -17.41
CA ALA A 309 2.09 -3.47 -17.36
C ALA A 309 2.96 -2.22 -17.59
N ALA A 310 2.56 -1.32 -18.51
CA ALA A 310 3.24 -0.06 -18.75
C ALA A 310 3.15 0.89 -17.54
N ALA A 311 1.96 1.01 -16.94
CA ALA A 311 1.73 1.82 -15.74
C ALA A 311 2.55 1.30 -14.56
N ALA A 312 2.60 -0.01 -14.36
CA ALA A 312 3.45 -0.63 -13.33
C ALA A 312 4.95 -0.40 -13.60
N ALA A 313 5.39 -0.50 -14.86
CA ALA A 313 6.80 -0.34 -15.22
C ALA A 313 7.33 1.09 -15.02
N VAL A 314 6.45 2.09 -15.01
CA VAL A 314 6.81 3.49 -14.80
C VAL A 314 6.50 4.00 -13.41
N ASP A 315 5.93 3.17 -12.53
CA ASP A 315 5.66 3.56 -11.16
C ASP A 315 6.96 3.94 -10.44
N GLY A 316 6.93 5.08 -9.73
CA GLY A 316 8.09 5.68 -9.08
C GLY A 316 9.12 6.35 -10.02
N LEU A 317 9.00 6.20 -11.35
CA LEU A 317 9.84 6.95 -12.28
C LEU A 317 9.43 8.42 -12.33
N LYS A 318 10.40 9.28 -12.66
CA LYS A 318 10.25 10.73 -12.67
C LYS A 318 10.77 11.31 -13.97
N GLY A 319 10.24 12.47 -14.34
CA GLY A 319 10.72 13.21 -15.50
C GLY A 319 10.32 12.59 -16.83
N GLN A 320 10.89 13.15 -17.91
CA GLN A 320 10.62 12.75 -19.29
C GLN A 320 10.79 11.25 -19.53
N ASP A 321 11.83 10.64 -18.94
CA ASP A 321 12.14 9.22 -19.12
C ASP A 321 10.96 8.31 -18.70
N ALA A 322 10.18 8.72 -17.70
CA ALA A 322 9.00 7.98 -17.24
C ALA A 322 7.89 7.98 -18.32
N ALA A 323 7.61 9.14 -18.91
CA ALA A 323 6.64 9.26 -20.00
C ALA A 323 7.11 8.49 -21.25
N ASP A 324 8.40 8.56 -21.57
CA ASP A 324 8.99 7.85 -22.71
C ASP A 324 8.88 6.33 -22.55
N VAL A 325 9.14 5.79 -21.35
CA VAL A 325 9.01 4.36 -21.07
C VAL A 325 7.56 3.91 -21.18
N PHE A 326 6.61 4.68 -20.64
CA PHE A 326 5.19 4.36 -20.72
C PHE A 326 4.73 4.27 -22.19
N ASN A 327 5.02 5.31 -22.96
CA ASN A 327 4.64 5.40 -24.38
C ASN A 327 5.27 4.28 -25.21
N ALA A 328 6.56 3.97 -24.97
CA ALA A 328 7.26 2.91 -25.68
C ALA A 328 6.66 1.52 -25.40
N LEU A 329 6.19 1.26 -24.16
CA LEU A 329 5.54 0.00 -23.80
C LEU A 329 4.14 -0.14 -24.43
N LEU A 330 3.45 0.98 -24.66
CA LEU A 330 2.20 1.02 -25.45
C LEU A 330 2.43 0.92 -26.96
N GLY A 331 3.68 1.00 -27.42
CA GLY A 331 4.06 0.88 -28.83
C GLY A 331 4.13 2.19 -29.61
N PHE A 332 4.29 3.33 -28.93
CA PHE A 332 4.43 4.67 -29.51
C PHE A 332 5.89 5.18 -29.52
#